data_AF-A0A2D9SUW2-F1
#
_entry.id   AF-A0A2D9SUW2-F1
#
_cell.length_a   1.000
_cell.length_b   1.000
_cell.length_c   1.000
_cell.angle_alpha   90.00
_cell.angle_beta   90.00
_cell.angle_gamma   90.00
#
_symmetry.space_group_name_H-M   'P 1'
#
loop_
_entity.id
_entity.type
_entity.pdbx_description
1 polymer ?
#
loop_
_entity_poly.entity_id
_entity_poly.type
_entity_poly.pdbx_seq_one_letter_code
_entity_poly.pdbx_strand_id
1 'polypeptide(L)'
;MNGSLQYSALPRLLTLNNQVHDLENQMLAVVLRTRTGGAVTSNQMPSGSSIAEIQEEIDQTTRASLATCWLGNADDNEEYEL
;
A
#
# COMPACT_ATOMS: atom_id res chain seq x y z
N MET A 1 -16.94 25.98 5.33
CA MET A 1 -17.52 24.63 5.58
C MET A 1 -16.56 23.57 5.04
N ASN A 2 -15.32 23.51 5.55
CA ASN A 2 -14.26 22.59 5.06
C ASN A 2 -14.03 21.37 5.97
N GLY A 3 -14.53 21.37 7.21
CA GLY A 3 -14.39 20.23 8.14
C GLY A 3 -14.99 18.88 7.69
N SER A 4 -15.63 18.81 6.51
CA SER A 4 -16.08 17.54 5.91
C SER A 4 -14.94 16.74 5.27
N LEU A 5 -13.89 17.40 4.78
CA LEU A 5 -12.73 16.74 4.16
C LEU A 5 -11.90 15.99 5.20
N GLN A 6 -11.66 16.59 6.37
CA GLN A 6 -10.95 15.97 7.49
C GLN A 6 -11.68 14.73 8.05
N TYR A 7 -13.00 14.82 8.26
CA TYR A 7 -13.79 13.68 8.73
C TYR A 7 -13.82 12.52 7.72
N SER A 8 -13.64 12.82 6.43
CA SER A 8 -13.51 11.81 5.38
C SER A 8 -12.11 11.19 5.26
N ALA A 9 -11.08 11.85 5.80
CA ALA A 9 -9.68 11.41 5.70
C ALA A 9 -9.36 10.25 6.64
N LEU A 10 -9.87 10.26 7.89
CA LEU A 10 -9.61 9.20 8.87
C LEU A 10 -10.16 7.82 8.43
N PRO A 11 -11.43 7.67 7.99
CA PRO A 11 -11.93 6.39 7.47
C PRO A 11 -11.17 5.91 6.23
N ARG A 12 -10.72 6.85 5.39
CA ARG A 12 -9.95 6.54 4.18
C ARG A 12 -8.54 6.06 4.52
N LEU A 13 -7.87 6.69 5.48
CA LEU A 13 -6.59 6.24 6.03
C LEU A 13 -6.70 4.83 6.62
N LEU A 14 -7.75 4.55 7.41
CA LEU A 14 -7.95 3.23 8.00
C LEU A 14 -8.12 2.16 6.91
N THR A 15 -8.91 2.44 5.88
CA THR A 15 -9.09 1.52 4.73
C THR A 15 -7.76 1.21 4.06
N LEU A 16 -6.97 2.25 3.73
CA LEU A 16 -5.70 2.08 3.05
C LEU A 16 -4.67 1.32 3.91
N ASN A 17 -4.64 1.56 5.22
CA ASN A 17 -3.74 0.84 6.13
C ASN A 17 -4.11 -0.64 6.27
N ASN A 18 -5.41 -0.96 6.31
CA ASN A 18 -5.85 -2.35 6.32
C ASN A 18 -5.46 -3.06 5.02
N GLN A 19 -5.56 -2.38 3.87
CA GLN A 19 -5.12 -2.94 2.58
C GLN A 19 -3.61 -3.25 2.57
N VAL A 20 -2.76 -2.35 3.09
CA VAL A 20 -1.33 -2.61 3.23
C VAL A 20 -1.09 -3.83 4.12
N HIS A 21 -1.77 -3.91 5.25
CA HIS A 21 -1.61 -5.04 6.17
C HIS A 21 -2.01 -6.39 5.54
N ASP A 22 -3.10 -6.42 4.76
CA ASP A 22 -3.52 -7.60 4.04
C ASP A 22 -2.51 -8.01 2.95
N LEU A 23 -1.90 -7.04 2.27
CA LEU A 23 -0.84 -7.28 1.27
C LEU A 23 0.44 -7.80 1.92
N GLU A 24 0.83 -7.28 3.08
CA GLU A 24 1.96 -7.81 3.87
C GLU A 24 1.72 -9.27 4.27
N ASN A 25 0.50 -9.59 4.74
CA ASN A 25 0.12 -10.96 5.07
C ASN A 25 0.14 -11.89 3.84
N GLN A 26 -0.31 -11.40 2.68
CA GLN A 26 -0.22 -12.13 1.41
C GLN A 26 1.24 -12.38 1.02
N MET A 27 2.11 -11.38 1.16
CA MET A 27 3.55 -11.52 0.88
C MET A 27 4.20 -12.59 1.76
N LEU A 28 3.84 -12.64 3.06
CA LEU A 28 4.30 -13.68 3.99
C LEU A 28 3.76 -15.09 3.63
N ALA A 29 2.57 -15.15 3.03
CA ALA A 29 1.94 -16.38 2.58
C ALA A 29 2.47 -16.87 1.23
N VAL A 30 3.19 -16.05 0.45
CA VAL A 30 3.81 -16.48 -0.81
C VAL A 30 4.84 -17.56 -0.50
N VAL A 31 4.50 -18.80 -0.85
CA VAL A 31 5.42 -19.93 -0.77
C VAL A 31 6.53 -19.69 -1.77
N LEU A 32 7.69 -19.24 -1.28
CA LEU A 32 8.93 -19.28 -2.02
C LEU A 32 9.17 -20.75 -2.39
N ARG A 33 9.01 -21.10 -3.66
CA ARG A 33 9.44 -22.39 -4.18
C ARG A 33 10.95 -22.45 -3.98
N THR A 34 11.38 -22.97 -2.84
CA THR A 34 12.77 -23.28 -2.55
C THR A 34 13.20 -24.26 -3.62
N ARG A 35 14.04 -23.76 -4.52
CA ARG A 35 14.61 -24.46 -5.66
C ARG A 35 15.32 -25.73 -5.16
N THR A 36 14.60 -26.84 -5.10
CA THR A 36 15.18 -28.17 -4.95
C THR A 36 16.02 -28.44 -6.20
N GLY A 37 17.28 -28.81 -5.96
CA GLY A 37 18.33 -28.86 -6.98
C GLY A 37 17.95 -29.65 -8.24
N GLY A 38 18.35 -29.12 -9.38
CA GLY A 38 18.23 -29.78 -10.69
C GLY A 38 17.75 -28.82 -11.78
N ALA A 39 18.69 -28.34 -12.60
CA ALA A 39 18.48 -27.74 -13.92
C ALA A 39 17.15 -26.97 -14.15
N VAL A 40 17.13 -25.68 -13.79
CA VAL A 40 16.02 -24.80 -14.21
C VAL A 40 16.39 -24.22 -15.57
N THR A 41 15.65 -24.65 -16.59
CA THR A 41 15.64 -24.04 -17.91
C THR A 41 15.16 -22.58 -17.77
N SER A 42 15.86 -21.66 -18.42
CA SER A 42 15.63 -20.20 -18.38
C SER A 42 14.24 -19.73 -18.83
N ASN A 43 13.32 -20.65 -19.17
CA ASN A 43 11.99 -20.37 -19.71
C ASN A 43 10.85 -20.47 -18.66
N GLN A 44 11.18 -20.60 -17.38
CA GLN A 44 10.21 -20.65 -16.27
C GLN A 44 10.48 -19.53 -15.25
N MET A 45 10.76 -18.32 -15.71
CA MET A 45 10.49 -17.14 -14.89
C MET A 45 9.04 -16.76 -15.20
N PRO A 46 8.06 -16.98 -14.31
CA PRO A 46 6.72 -16.46 -14.52
C PRO A 46 6.84 -14.95 -14.72
N SER A 47 6.21 -14.42 -15.77
CA SER A 47 6.34 -13.05 -16.28
C SER A 47 5.79 -11.95 -15.36
N GLY A 48 5.76 -12.20 -14.06
CA GLY A 48 5.39 -11.31 -12.97
C GLY A 48 5.70 -12.08 -11.69
N SER A 49 6.71 -11.65 -10.93
CA SER A 49 6.91 -12.21 -9.60
C SER A 49 5.74 -11.73 -8.76
N SER A 50 4.89 -12.65 -8.27
CA SER A 50 3.76 -12.32 -7.38
C SER A 50 4.21 -11.43 -6.20
N ILE A 51 5.47 -11.53 -5.77
CA ILE A 51 6.05 -10.65 -4.75
C ILE A 51 6.27 -9.22 -5.26
N ALA A 52 6.73 -9.04 -6.50
CA ALA A 52 6.96 -7.70 -7.07
C ALA A 52 5.64 -6.95 -7.28
N GLU A 53 4.59 -7.65 -7.69
CA GLU A 53 3.23 -7.09 -7.81
C GLU A 53 2.69 -6.65 -6.43
N ILE A 54 2.82 -7.51 -5.40
CA ILE A 54 2.44 -7.16 -4.03
C ILE A 54 3.25 -5.96 -3.50
N GLN A 55 4.54 -5.88 -3.81
CA GLN A 55 5.39 -4.75 -3.44
C GLN A 55 4.97 -3.43 -4.10
N GLU A 56 4.59 -3.47 -5.37
CA GLU A 56 4.08 -2.29 -6.08
C GLU A 56 2.75 -1.82 -5.49
N GLU A 57 1.85 -2.74 -5.14
CA GLU A 57 0.57 -2.40 -4.53
C GLU A 57 0.73 -1.81 -3.12
N ILE A 58 1.70 -2.30 -2.33
CA ILE A 58 2.08 -1.71 -1.04
C ILE A 58 2.61 -0.27 -1.24
N ASP A 59 3.50 -0.03 -2.20
CA ASP A 59 4.02 1.33 -2.49
C ASP A 59 2.88 2.29 -2.85
N GLN A 60 2.03 1.88 -3.80
CA GLN A 60 0.91 2.70 -4.26
C GLN A 60 -0.05 3.04 -3.12
N THR A 61 -0.40 2.06 -2.28
CA THR A 61 -1.33 2.24 -1.16
C THR A 61 -0.71 3.09 -0.05
N THR A 62 0.60 2.95 0.20
CA THR A 62 1.34 3.78 1.15
C THR A 62 1.36 5.24 0.69
N ARG A 63 1.64 5.48 -0.60
CA ARG A 63 1.62 6.83 -1.17
C ARG A 63 0.23 7.46 -1.12
N ALA A 64 -0.81 6.69 -1.40
CA ALA A 64 -2.19 7.16 -1.26
C ALA A 64 -2.54 7.52 0.19
N SER A 65 -2.03 6.75 1.16
CA SER A 65 -2.21 7.03 2.60
C SER A 65 -1.53 8.33 3.00
N LEU A 66 -0.27 8.51 2.60
CA LEU A 66 0.49 9.74 2.85
C LEU A 66 -0.17 10.96 2.21
N ALA A 67 -0.64 10.85 0.97
CA ALA A 67 -1.39 11.92 0.31
C ALA A 67 -2.69 12.24 1.07
N THR A 68 -3.42 11.23 1.53
CA THR A 68 -4.64 11.43 2.34
C THR A 68 -4.33 12.14 3.65
N CYS A 69 -3.23 11.80 4.32
CA CYS A 69 -2.76 12.48 5.53
C CYS A 69 -2.39 13.94 5.25
N TRP A 70 -1.64 14.20 4.17
CA TRP A 70 -1.25 15.56 3.78
C TRP A 70 -2.44 16.44 3.43
N LEU A 71 -3.40 15.95 2.63
CA LEU A 71 -4.61 16.71 2.29
C LEU A 71 -5.53 16.89 3.50
N GLY A 72 -5.60 15.91 4.40
CA GLY A 72 -6.35 16.03 5.66
C GLY A 72 -5.73 17.05 6.62
N ASN A 73 -4.40 17.16 6.66
CA ASN A 73 -3.67 18.04 7.58
C ASN A 73 -3.45 19.46 7.02
N ALA A 74 -3.50 19.66 5.70
CA ALA A 74 -3.40 20.99 5.09
C ALA A 74 -4.60 21.89 5.43
N ASP A 75 -5.78 21.29 5.62
CA ASP A 75 -7.02 21.99 5.96
C ASP A 75 -7.07 22.42 7.45
N ASP A 76 -6.22 21.85 8.31
CA ASP A 76 -6.05 22.28 9.72
C ASP A 76 -5.18 23.54 9.85
N ASN A 77 -4.35 23.84 8.85
CA ASN A 77 -3.41 24.96 8.90
C ASN A 77 -4.03 26.31 8.48
N GLU A 78 -5.23 26.29 7.88
CA GLU A 78 -5.96 27.50 7.48
C GLU A 78 -6.88 28.05 8.59
N GLU A 79 -7.07 27.33 9.72
CA GLU A 79 -7.91 27.78 10.84
C GLU A 79 -7.14 28.63 11.89
N TYR A 80 -5.82 28.78 11.74
CA TYR A 80 -4.95 29.54 12.66
C TYR A 80 -4.26 30.77 12.04
N GLU A 81 -4.79 31.34 10.96
CA GLU A 81 -4.38 32.68 10.50
C GLU A 81 -5.48 33.71 10.86
N LEU A 82 -5.13 34.60 11.79
CA LEU A 82 -5.93 35.63 12.47
C LEU A 82 -6.67 36.62 11.55
#